data_AF-A0A368CE01-F1
#
_entry.id   AF-A0A368CE01-F1
#
_cell.length_a   1.000
_cell.length_b   1.000
_cell.length_c   1.000
_cell.angle_alpha   90.00
_cell.angle_beta   90.00
_cell.angle_gamma   90.00
#
_symmetry.space_group_name_H-M   'P 1'
#
loop_
_entity.id
_entity.type
_entity.pdbx_description
1 polymer ?
#
loop_
_entity_poly.entity_id
_entity_poly.type
_entity_poly.pdbx_seq_one_letter_code
_entity_poly.pdbx_strand_id
1 'polypeptide(L)' 'MSVRVLFVCMGNICRSPTVHALFREAVTVAGLGDEIATDSAGTHAYHIGNPPD' A
#
# COMPACT_ATOMS: atom_id res chain seq x y z
N MET A 1 10.50 -11.53 -13.02
CA MET A 1 10.10 -10.13 -13.30
C MET A 1 9.22 -9.72 -12.12
N SER A 2 9.59 -8.70 -11.34
CA SER A 2 8.83 -8.35 -10.13
C SER A 2 7.71 -7.37 -10.47
N VAL A 3 6.48 -7.71 -10.12
CA VAL A 3 5.30 -6.86 -10.27
C VAL A 3 5.29 -5.84 -9.13
N ARG A 4 4.94 -4.58 -9.43
CA ARG A 4 4.86 -3.50 -8.44
C ARG A 4 3.46 -2.90 -8.42
N VAL A 5 2.87 -2.80 -7.24
CA VAL A 5 1.51 -2.29 -7.04
C VAL A 5 1.55 -1.09 -6.10
N LEU A 6 1.01 0.05 -6.54
CA LEU A 6 0.86 1.27 -5.74
C LEU A 6 -0.62 1.53 -5.46
N PHE A 7 -1.01 1.52 -4.19
CA PHE A 7 -2.38 1.85 -3.77
C PHE A 7 -2.51 3.36 -3.58
N VAL A 8 -3.48 3.99 -4.24
CA VAL A 8 -3.65 5.45 -4.20
C VAL A 8 -5.02 5.83 -3.66
N CYS A 9 -5.04 6.74 -2.67
CA CYS A 9 -6.25 7.45 -2.27
C CYS A 9 -5.98 8.96 -2.16
N MET A 10 -6.92 9.72 -1.61
CA MET A 10 -6.75 11.18 -1.51
C MET A 10 -5.60 11.60 -0.58
N GLY A 11 -5.51 10.98 0.61
CA GLY A 11 -4.68 11.49 1.71
C GLY A 11 -3.64 10.52 2.28
N ASN A 12 -3.60 9.28 1.81
CA ASN A 12 -2.70 8.23 2.33
C ASN A 12 -2.73 7.95 3.84
N ILE A 13 -3.88 8.16 4.50
CA ILE A 13 -4.02 7.91 5.95
C ILE A 13 -5.07 6.85 6.29
N CYS A 14 -6.06 6.61 5.45
CA CYS A 14 -7.14 5.65 5.75
C CYS A 14 -7.19 4.51 4.72
N ARG A 15 -7.71 4.79 3.52
CA ARG A 15 -8.01 3.76 2.50
C ARG A 15 -6.77 3.07 1.92
N SER A 16 -5.80 3.83 1.41
CA SER A 16 -4.62 3.24 0.75
C SER A 16 -3.67 2.52 1.71
N PRO A 17 -3.37 3.00 2.94
CA PRO A 17 -2.59 2.21 3.89
C PRO A 17 -3.30 0.93 4.32
N THR A 18 -4.62 0.97 4.50
CA THR A 18 -5.42 -0.22 4.86
C THR A 18 -5.31 -1.31 3.79
N VAL A 19 -5.57 -0.95 2.52
CA VAL A 19 -5.48 -1.94 1.43
C VAL A 19 -4.05 -2.42 1.22
N HIS A 20 -3.04 -1.56 1.37
CA HIS A 20 -1.65 -1.97 1.31
C HIS A 20 -1.34 -3.06 2.35
N ALA A 21 -1.73 -2.87 3.61
CA ALA A 21 -1.51 -3.87 4.66
C ALA A 21 -2.19 -5.21 4.33
N LEU A 22 -3.48 -5.18 3.97
CA LEU A 22 -4.26 -6.36 3.63
C LEU A 22 -3.69 -7.10 2.41
N PHE A 23 -3.32 -6.37 1.36
CA PHE A 23 -2.79 -6.97 0.14
C PHE A 23 -1.40 -7.54 0.35
N ARG A 24 -0.53 -6.87 1.11
CA ARG A 24 0.80 -7.39 1.48
C ARG A 24 0.68 -8.73 2.22
N GLU A 25 -0.26 -8.83 3.15
CA GLU A 25 -0.55 -10.07 3.86
C GLU A 25 -1.06 -11.16 2.90
N ALA A 26 -2.03 -10.84 2.04
CA ALA A 26 -2.56 -11.79 1.05
C ALA A 26 -1.48 -12.33 0.09
N VAL A 27 -0.60 -11.46 -0.40
CA VAL A 27 0.55 -11.83 -1.26
C VAL A 27 1.52 -12.75 -0.51
N THR A 28 1.79 -12.45 0.77
CA THR A 28 2.67 -13.27 1.60
C THR A 28 2.07 -14.66 1.82
N VAL A 29 0.78 -14.74 2.17
CA VAL A 29 0.05 -16.01 2.36
C VAL A 29 -0.02 -16.83 1.07
N ALA A 30 -0.11 -16.16 -0.09
CA ALA A 30 -0.07 -16.81 -1.41
C ALA A 30 1.33 -17.29 -1.83
N GLY A 31 2.39 -17.01 -1.06
CA GLY A 31 3.77 -17.37 -1.40
C GLY A 31 4.40 -16.49 -2.48
N LEU A 32 3.83 -15.31 -2.75
CA LEU A 32 4.24 -14.40 -3.83
C LEU A 32 5.05 -13.20 -3.35
N GLY A 33 5.50 -13.22 -2.08
CA GLY A 33 6.19 -12.08 -1.44
C GLY A 33 7.47 -11.62 -2.15
N ASP A 34 8.17 -12.52 -2.82
CA ASP A 34 9.39 -12.21 -3.59
C ASP A 34 9.09 -11.71 -5.02
N GLU A 35 7.86 -11.89 -5.48
CA GLU A 35 7.43 -11.56 -6.84
C GLU A 35 6.71 -10.21 -6.89
N ILE A 36 5.99 -9.84 -5.83
CA ILE A 36 5.11 -8.67 -5.79
C ILE A 36 5.55 -7.70 -4.70
N ALA A 37 6.02 -6.52 -5.12
CA ALA A 37 6.30 -5.40 -4.22
C ALA A 37 5.11 -4.43 -4.15
N THR A 38 4.86 -3.88 -2.96
CA THR A 38 3.68 -3.04 -2.69
C THR A 38 4.07 -1.74 -1.99
N ASP A 39 3.31 -0.68 -2.26
CA ASP A 39 3.39 0.59 -1.54
C ASP A 39 2.04 1.34 -1.58
N SER A 40 1.91 2.44 -0.85
CA SER A 40 0.71 3.30 -0.83
C SER A 40 1.03 4.80 -0.84
N ALA A 41 0.27 5.58 -1.62
CA ALA A 41 0.43 7.03 -1.75
C ALA A 41 -0.90 7.80 -1.73
N GLY A 42 -0.79 9.11 -1.54
CA GLY A 42 -1.89 10.08 -1.58
C GLY A 42 -1.79 10.97 -2.80
N THR A 43 -2.92 11.35 -3.41
CA THR A 43 -2.93 12.37 -4.47
C THR A 43 -2.67 13.77 -3.94
N HIS A 44 -2.94 14.01 -2.66
CA HIS A 44 -2.64 15.25 -1.95
C HIS A 44 -1.55 15.05 -0.90
N ALA A 45 -0.83 16.13 -0.61
CA ALA A 45 0.30 16.16 0.32
C ALA A 45 -0.08 16.57 1.75
N TYR A 46 -1.38 16.72 2.07
CA TYR A 46 -1.83 17.28 3.36
C TYR A 46 -1.40 16.46 4.60
N HIS A 47 -1.12 15.17 4.42
CA HIS A 47 -0.83 14.24 5.52
C HIS A 47 0.55 13.58 5.39
N ILE A 48 1.48 14.19 4.64
CA ILE A 48 2.86 13.67 4.57
C ILE A 48 3.46 13.68 5.98
N GLY A 49 3.97 12.52 6.41
CA GLY A 49 4.55 12.32 7.75
C GLY A 49 3.54 11.97 8.84
N ASN A 50 2.24 12.03 8.57
CA ASN A 50 1.23 11.58 9.53
C ASN A 50 1.12 10.05 9.52
N PRO A 51 0.82 9.43 10.68
CA PRO A 51 0.46 8.02 10.72
C PRO A 51 -0.88 7.78 10.00
N PRO A 52 -1.15 6.53 9.58
CA PRO A 52 -2.51 6.11 9.24
C PRO A 52 -3.49 6.33 10.41
N ASP A 53 -4.75 6.58 10.07
CA ASP A 53 -5.90 6.66 10.99
C ASP A 53 -6.33 5.29 11.53
#